data_AF-A0AA39IX49-F1
#
_entry.id   AF-A0AA39IX49-F1
#
_cell.length_a   1.000
_cell.length_b   1.000
_cell.length_c   1.000
_cell.angle_alpha   90.00
_cell.angle_beta   90.00
_cell.angle_gamma   90.00
#
_symmetry.space_group_name_H-M   'P 1'
#
loop_
_entity.id
_entity.type
_entity.pdbx_description
1 polymer ?
#
loop_
_entity_poly.entity_id
_entity_poly.type
_entity_poly.pdbx_seq_one_letter_code
_entity_poly.pdbx_strand_id
1 'polypeptide(L)'
;MSTDKAARRARFEGAWKVIKQELLDYITGEGMPKDAIEWYERNLDYNIPGGKLNRGMSVVDTAEIIKGTPLTDDEYLKAALLQAFFLVSDDMMDSSITRRGPALLAIYYLLKKHFRGETYYVDVLELFLETTFQTEMGQLIDLITAPEDEVDLSKFSLKKHSLIVIYKTAYYSFYLPVALAMYISKTTFLDFSGTPEQIGKIGTDILDNKCSWCVNTALAACTPKQRRVLDENHGRKDSECERRVKEVFESPEVDLRKRYGMYEEKVYGELVAMIGEILEVEGKSTLKREVFKSFLDKIYKRTK
;
A
#
# COMPACT_ATOMS: atom_id res chain seq x y z
N MET A 1 17.56 -8.74 -18.10
CA MET A 1 16.32 -7.94 -18.10
C MET A 1 15.05 -8.79 -18.29
N SER A 2 14.98 -9.74 -19.23
CA SER A 2 13.79 -10.60 -19.43
C SER A 2 13.48 -11.58 -18.26
N THR A 3 14.53 -12.15 -17.65
CA THR A 3 14.42 -13.16 -16.59
C THR A 3 13.84 -12.64 -15.27
N ASP A 4 14.04 -11.36 -14.96
CA ASP A 4 13.57 -10.72 -13.72
C ASP A 4 12.05 -10.43 -13.75
N LYS A 5 11.53 -9.99 -14.91
CA LYS A 5 10.09 -9.73 -15.08
C LYS A 5 9.25 -11.02 -15.01
N ALA A 6 9.76 -12.10 -15.60
CA ALA A 6 9.09 -13.41 -15.56
C ALA A 6 9.06 -13.98 -14.13
N ALA A 7 10.18 -13.88 -13.39
CA ALA A 7 10.25 -14.31 -11.99
C ALA A 7 9.31 -13.50 -11.08
N ARG A 8 9.29 -12.17 -11.25
CA ARG A 8 8.38 -11.27 -10.53
C ARG A 8 6.91 -11.59 -10.79
N ARG A 9 6.54 -11.83 -12.05
CA ARG A 9 5.18 -12.26 -12.43
C ARG A 9 4.82 -13.61 -11.80
N ALA A 10 5.72 -14.59 -11.84
CA ALA A 10 5.48 -15.90 -11.23
C ALA A 10 5.30 -15.80 -9.70
N ARG A 11 6.06 -14.93 -9.02
CA ARG A 11 5.90 -14.67 -7.58
C ARG A 11 4.53 -14.06 -7.28
N PHE A 12 4.09 -13.10 -8.08
CA PHE A 12 2.75 -12.51 -7.94
C PHE A 12 1.64 -13.54 -8.20
N GLU A 13 1.73 -14.32 -9.27
CA GLU A 13 0.76 -15.39 -9.57
C GLU A 13 0.71 -16.45 -8.46
N GLY A 14 1.84 -16.72 -7.81
CA GLY A 14 1.91 -17.56 -6.61
C GLY A 14 1.12 -16.98 -5.43
N ALA A 15 1.35 -15.70 -5.09
CA ALA A 15 0.59 -15.00 -4.06
C ALA A 15 -0.91 -14.94 -4.41
N TRP A 16 -1.25 -14.64 -5.66
CA TRP A 16 -2.63 -14.55 -6.13
C TRP A 16 -3.42 -15.86 -5.94
N LYS A 17 -2.79 -17.02 -6.18
CA LYS A 17 -3.44 -18.32 -5.91
C LYS A 17 -3.86 -18.49 -4.45
N VAL A 18 -3.00 -18.06 -3.52
CA VAL A 18 -3.31 -18.08 -2.08
C VAL A 18 -4.50 -17.16 -1.78
N ILE A 19 -4.43 -15.92 -2.26
CA ILE A 19 -5.48 -14.90 -2.05
C ILE A 19 -6.83 -15.36 -2.62
N LYS A 20 -6.84 -15.89 -3.85
CA LYS A 20 -8.04 -16.42 -4.50
C LYS A 20 -8.66 -17.54 -3.67
N GLN A 21 -7.84 -18.50 -3.24
CA GLN A 21 -8.34 -19.63 -2.44
C GLN A 21 -8.95 -19.15 -1.13
N GLU A 22 -8.33 -18.19 -0.44
CA GLU A 22 -8.88 -17.63 0.80
C GLU A 22 -10.24 -16.93 0.64
N LEU A 23 -10.46 -16.29 -0.52
CA LEU A 23 -11.73 -15.65 -0.84
C LEU A 23 -12.81 -16.71 -1.15
N LEU A 24 -12.45 -17.77 -1.89
CA LEU A 24 -13.34 -18.88 -2.20
C LEU A 24 -13.72 -19.67 -0.93
N ASP A 25 -12.76 -19.94 -0.05
CA ASP A 25 -12.99 -20.61 1.23
C ASP A 25 -13.95 -19.81 2.11
N TYR A 26 -13.82 -18.47 2.12
CA TYR A 26 -14.72 -17.59 2.87
C TYR A 26 -16.16 -17.70 2.38
N ILE A 27 -16.41 -17.48 1.08
CA ILE A 27 -17.78 -17.51 0.56
C ILE A 27 -18.39 -18.92 0.63
N THR A 28 -17.57 -19.97 0.54
CA THR A 28 -17.99 -21.35 0.75
C THR A 28 -18.38 -21.60 2.21
N GLY A 29 -17.58 -21.08 3.16
CA GLY A 29 -17.86 -21.18 4.59
C GLY A 29 -19.13 -20.44 5.02
N GLU A 30 -19.49 -19.36 4.33
CA GLU A 30 -20.76 -18.64 4.51
C GLU A 30 -21.99 -19.37 3.90
N GLY A 31 -21.78 -20.53 3.26
CA GLY A 31 -22.85 -21.34 2.69
C GLY A 31 -23.40 -20.79 1.37
N MET A 32 -22.59 -20.04 0.59
CA MET A 32 -23.03 -19.50 -0.69
C MET A 32 -23.39 -20.62 -1.68
N PRO A 33 -24.39 -20.41 -2.56
CA PRO A 33 -24.75 -21.35 -3.61
C PRO A 33 -23.57 -21.69 -4.53
N LYS A 34 -23.53 -22.94 -5.02
CA LYS A 34 -22.42 -23.45 -5.84
C LYS A 34 -22.23 -22.62 -7.11
N ASP A 35 -23.31 -22.24 -7.78
CA ASP A 35 -23.29 -21.40 -8.97
C ASP A 35 -22.72 -20.00 -8.69
N ALA A 36 -22.98 -19.43 -7.51
CA ALA A 36 -22.39 -18.17 -7.08
C ALA A 36 -20.86 -18.30 -6.82
N ILE A 37 -20.42 -19.39 -6.19
CA ILE A 37 -18.99 -19.68 -5.96
C ILE A 37 -18.27 -19.85 -7.30
N GLU A 38 -18.82 -20.66 -8.20
CA GLU A 38 -18.25 -20.88 -9.54
C GLU A 38 -18.21 -19.59 -10.37
N TRP A 39 -19.24 -18.73 -10.26
CA TRP A 39 -19.23 -17.42 -10.91
C TRP A 39 -18.15 -16.51 -10.32
N TYR A 40 -17.99 -16.50 -8.99
CA TYR A 40 -17.01 -15.66 -8.32
C TYR A 40 -15.58 -16.08 -8.66
N GLU A 41 -15.29 -17.38 -8.69
CA GLU A 41 -13.99 -17.88 -9.14
C GLU A 41 -13.65 -17.40 -10.56
N ARG A 42 -14.60 -17.56 -11.51
CA ARG A 42 -14.42 -17.09 -12.88
C ARG A 42 -14.20 -15.58 -12.96
N ASN A 43 -14.90 -14.80 -12.14
CA ASN A 43 -14.74 -13.36 -12.05
C ASN A 43 -13.32 -12.98 -11.57
N LEU A 44 -12.84 -13.64 -10.52
CA LEU A 44 -11.49 -13.44 -9.97
C LEU A 44 -10.39 -13.81 -10.97
N ASP A 45 -10.53 -14.94 -11.67
CA ASP A 45 -9.56 -15.40 -12.68
C ASP A 45 -9.54 -14.54 -13.94
N TYR A 46 -10.67 -13.95 -14.32
CA TYR A 46 -10.77 -13.10 -15.50
C TYR A 46 -10.19 -11.69 -15.25
N ASN A 47 -10.52 -11.09 -14.11
CA ASN A 47 -10.25 -9.66 -13.86
C ASN A 47 -8.84 -9.37 -13.33
N ILE A 48 -8.24 -10.30 -12.58
CA ILE A 48 -7.09 -9.96 -11.73
C ILE A 48 -5.73 -10.35 -12.37
N PRO A 49 -5.48 -11.60 -12.78
CA PRO A 49 -4.15 -11.99 -13.29
C PRO A 49 -3.86 -11.53 -14.73
N GLY A 50 -4.86 -11.07 -15.49
CA GLY A 50 -4.75 -10.78 -16.93
C GLY A 50 -4.07 -9.47 -17.31
N GLY A 51 -3.93 -8.53 -16.36
CA GLY A 51 -3.41 -7.18 -16.63
C GLY A 51 -1.90 -7.08 -16.84
N LYS A 52 -1.41 -5.87 -17.12
CA LYS A 52 0.04 -5.57 -17.17
C LYS A 52 0.72 -5.67 -15.80
N LEU A 53 -0.06 -5.77 -14.72
CA LEU A 53 0.36 -5.81 -13.31
C LEU A 53 1.17 -4.59 -12.83
N ASN A 54 1.44 -3.59 -13.69
CA ASN A 54 2.32 -2.45 -13.40
C ASN A 54 1.92 -1.67 -12.13
N ARG A 55 0.62 -1.37 -11.95
CA ARG A 55 0.12 -0.64 -10.77
C ARG A 55 0.15 -1.48 -9.49
N GLY A 56 0.14 -2.78 -9.64
CA GLY A 56 0.21 -3.71 -8.53
C GLY A 56 1.65 -3.95 -8.08
N MET A 57 2.53 -4.15 -9.05
CA MET A 57 3.97 -4.23 -8.83
C MET A 57 4.51 -2.96 -8.17
N SER A 58 3.90 -1.78 -8.40
CA SER A 58 4.36 -0.55 -7.74
C SER A 58 4.21 -0.59 -6.23
N VAL A 59 3.20 -1.29 -5.65
CA VAL A 59 3.08 -1.42 -4.19
C VAL A 59 4.23 -2.26 -3.63
N VAL A 60 4.52 -3.38 -4.28
CA VAL A 60 5.63 -4.28 -3.93
C VAL A 60 6.98 -3.57 -4.11
N ASP A 61 7.21 -2.96 -5.27
CA ASP A 61 8.44 -2.24 -5.59
C ASP A 61 8.64 -1.07 -4.62
N THR A 62 7.58 -0.29 -4.33
CA THR A 62 7.65 0.79 -3.35
C THR A 62 8.00 0.23 -1.97
N ALA A 63 7.35 -0.85 -1.52
CA ALA A 63 7.65 -1.47 -0.24
C ALA A 63 9.10 -2.01 -0.16
N GLU A 64 9.63 -2.62 -1.21
CA GLU A 64 11.04 -3.08 -1.29
C GLU A 64 12.02 -1.90 -1.25
N ILE A 65 11.76 -0.84 -2.03
CA ILE A 65 12.57 0.38 -2.05
C ILE A 65 12.60 1.02 -0.66
N ILE A 66 11.44 1.10 -0.03
CA ILE A 66 11.24 1.64 1.31
C ILE A 66 11.93 0.80 2.39
N LYS A 67 11.83 -0.52 2.31
CA LYS A 67 12.49 -1.41 3.27
C LYS A 67 14.00 -1.44 3.08
N GLY A 68 14.50 -1.17 1.86
CA GLY A 68 15.91 -1.27 1.49
C GLY A 68 16.47 -2.71 1.50
N THR A 69 15.60 -3.70 1.71
CA THR A 69 15.90 -5.14 1.70
C THR A 69 14.74 -5.90 1.07
N PRO A 70 14.94 -7.13 0.55
CA PRO A 70 13.86 -7.93 -0.02
C PRO A 70 12.71 -8.15 0.98
N LEU A 71 11.47 -8.15 0.48
CA LEU A 71 10.29 -8.51 1.29
C LEU A 71 10.33 -10.01 1.63
N THR A 72 10.04 -10.32 2.88
CA THR A 72 9.68 -11.67 3.33
C THR A 72 8.40 -12.13 2.62
N ASP A 73 8.11 -13.42 2.69
CA ASP A 73 6.92 -13.96 2.02
C ASP A 73 5.60 -13.39 2.59
N ASP A 74 5.54 -13.11 3.90
CA ASP A 74 4.38 -12.46 4.52
C ASP A 74 4.21 -11.01 4.04
N GLU A 75 5.29 -10.23 4.04
CA GLU A 75 5.23 -8.83 3.58
C GLU A 75 4.90 -8.75 2.08
N TYR A 76 5.45 -9.67 1.28
CA TYR A 76 5.13 -9.76 -0.14
C TYR A 76 3.65 -10.12 -0.36
N LEU A 77 3.12 -11.09 0.38
CA LEU A 77 1.71 -11.45 0.31
C LEU A 77 0.82 -10.26 0.70
N LYS A 78 1.16 -9.54 1.79
CA LYS A 78 0.48 -8.31 2.19
C LYS A 78 0.53 -7.24 1.11
N ALA A 79 1.70 -6.97 0.52
CA ALA A 79 1.81 -6.01 -0.59
C ALA A 79 1.02 -6.44 -1.84
N ALA A 80 1.04 -7.73 -2.17
CA ALA A 80 0.29 -8.31 -3.29
C ALA A 80 -1.25 -8.25 -3.07
N LEU A 81 -1.71 -8.38 -1.82
CA LEU A 81 -3.11 -8.18 -1.43
C LEU A 81 -3.56 -6.73 -1.68
N LEU A 82 -2.74 -5.76 -1.27
CA LEU A 82 -3.01 -4.35 -1.52
C LEU A 82 -3.00 -4.04 -3.03
N GLN A 83 -2.19 -4.75 -3.81
CA GLN A 83 -2.19 -4.70 -5.27
C GLN A 83 -3.52 -5.17 -5.89
N ALA A 84 -4.21 -6.17 -5.32
CA ALA A 84 -5.47 -6.67 -5.85
C ALA A 84 -6.54 -5.57 -5.91
N PHE A 85 -6.53 -4.61 -4.98
CA PHE A 85 -7.42 -3.45 -5.01
C PHE A 85 -7.32 -2.62 -6.29
N PHE A 86 -6.12 -2.46 -6.85
CA PHE A 86 -5.90 -1.60 -8.00
C PHE A 86 -6.50 -2.19 -9.27
N LEU A 87 -6.50 -3.51 -9.37
CA LEU A 87 -7.06 -4.26 -10.49
C LEU A 87 -8.59 -4.20 -10.43
N VAL A 88 -9.15 -4.31 -9.22
CA VAL A 88 -10.58 -4.12 -8.96
C VAL A 88 -11.04 -2.68 -9.19
N SER A 89 -10.21 -1.69 -8.82
CA SER A 89 -10.51 -0.28 -9.04
C SER A 89 -10.50 0.06 -10.54
N ASP A 90 -9.54 -0.50 -11.32
CA ASP A 90 -9.51 -0.43 -12.80
C ASP A 90 -10.86 -0.86 -13.39
N ASP A 91 -11.42 -1.98 -12.90
CA ASP A 91 -12.71 -2.51 -13.33
C ASP A 91 -13.92 -1.67 -12.91
N MET A 92 -13.83 -0.85 -11.85
CA MET A 92 -14.89 0.13 -11.54
C MET A 92 -14.93 1.28 -12.54
N MET A 93 -13.77 1.70 -13.03
CA MET A 93 -13.61 2.92 -13.83
C MET A 93 -13.92 2.71 -15.30
N ASP A 94 -13.61 1.52 -15.82
CA ASP A 94 -14.05 1.10 -17.14
C ASP A 94 -15.49 0.61 -17.00
N SER A 95 -16.45 1.39 -17.50
CA SER A 95 -17.90 1.06 -17.54
C SER A 95 -18.21 -0.17 -18.42
N SER A 96 -17.46 -1.26 -18.28
CA SER A 96 -17.69 -2.49 -19.00
C SER A 96 -18.89 -3.22 -18.38
N ILE A 97 -19.86 -3.49 -19.23
CA ILE A 97 -21.14 -4.16 -18.93
C ILE A 97 -20.91 -5.57 -18.33
N THR A 98 -19.72 -6.15 -18.53
CA THR A 98 -19.34 -7.52 -18.15
C THR A 98 -18.45 -7.64 -16.92
N ARG A 99 -17.97 -6.53 -16.32
CA ARG A 99 -16.92 -6.57 -15.27
C ARG A 99 -17.32 -6.15 -13.86
N ARG A 100 -18.54 -5.64 -13.63
CA ARG A 100 -18.94 -5.19 -12.28
C ARG A 100 -19.31 -6.38 -11.38
N GLY A 101 -18.65 -6.50 -10.22
CA GLY A 101 -18.86 -7.60 -9.28
C GLY A 101 -18.25 -7.43 -7.87
N PRO A 102 -18.33 -8.48 -7.01
CA PRO A 102 -17.97 -8.53 -5.58
C PRO A 102 -16.48 -8.35 -5.24
N ALA A 103 -15.64 -7.99 -6.20
CA ALA A 103 -14.20 -7.86 -5.99
C ALA A 103 -13.82 -6.67 -5.08
N LEU A 104 -14.67 -5.62 -4.97
CA LEU A 104 -14.49 -4.55 -3.96
C LEU A 104 -14.72 -5.02 -2.53
N LEU A 105 -15.68 -5.91 -2.31
CA LEU A 105 -15.95 -6.45 -0.98
C LEU A 105 -14.81 -7.37 -0.53
N ALA A 106 -14.14 -8.01 -1.50
CA ALA A 106 -12.96 -8.83 -1.26
C ALA A 106 -11.85 -8.04 -0.56
N ILE A 107 -11.57 -6.78 -0.97
CA ILE A 107 -10.46 -6.02 -0.36
C ILE A 107 -10.71 -5.77 1.13
N TYR A 108 -11.93 -5.45 1.55
CA TYR A 108 -12.21 -5.17 2.97
C TYR A 108 -12.16 -6.43 3.82
N TYR A 109 -12.57 -7.58 3.27
CA TYR A 109 -12.35 -8.88 3.91
C TYR A 109 -10.86 -9.17 4.08
N LEU A 110 -10.06 -8.97 3.01
CA LEU A 110 -8.63 -9.21 3.03
C LEU A 110 -7.89 -8.27 3.98
N LEU A 111 -8.25 -6.98 4.01
CA LEU A 111 -7.76 -6.02 4.99
C LEU A 111 -8.08 -6.48 6.41
N LYS A 112 -9.34 -6.86 6.68
CA LYS A 112 -9.74 -7.35 8.00
C LYS A 112 -9.02 -8.64 8.38
N LYS A 113 -8.77 -9.56 7.44
CA LYS A 113 -8.12 -10.84 7.73
C LYS A 113 -6.63 -10.69 8.01
N HIS A 114 -5.92 -9.93 7.17
CA HIS A 114 -4.46 -9.85 7.17
C HIS A 114 -3.91 -8.66 7.97
N PHE A 115 -4.70 -7.60 8.13
CA PHE A 115 -4.24 -6.36 8.73
C PHE A 115 -4.93 -5.99 10.04
N ARG A 116 -6.03 -6.65 10.45
CA ARG A 116 -6.75 -6.27 11.69
C ARG A 116 -5.89 -6.33 12.97
N GLY A 117 -4.90 -7.22 13.00
CA GLY A 117 -3.94 -7.30 14.11
C GLY A 117 -2.79 -6.29 13.99
N GLU A 118 -2.70 -5.57 12.88
CA GLU A 118 -1.66 -4.58 12.66
C GLU A 118 -1.99 -3.26 13.33
N THR A 119 -0.93 -2.58 13.76
CA THR A 119 -0.99 -1.29 14.47
C THR A 119 -1.61 -0.19 13.61
N TYR A 120 -1.41 -0.27 12.31
CA TYR A 120 -1.85 0.67 11.27
C TYR A 120 -3.12 0.23 10.54
N TYR A 121 -3.88 -0.74 11.07
CA TYR A 121 -5.08 -1.26 10.40
C TYR A 121 -6.07 -0.16 10.04
N VAL A 122 -6.35 0.73 11.00
CA VAL A 122 -7.33 1.81 10.83
C VAL A 122 -6.82 2.82 9.81
N ASP A 123 -5.54 3.21 9.87
CA ASP A 123 -4.95 4.15 8.91
C ASP A 123 -4.99 3.59 7.48
N VAL A 124 -4.67 2.30 7.31
CA VAL A 124 -4.76 1.63 6.01
C VAL A 124 -6.22 1.55 5.54
N LEU A 125 -7.15 1.17 6.41
CA LEU A 125 -8.57 1.10 6.08
C LEU A 125 -9.13 2.47 5.66
N GLU A 126 -8.84 3.52 6.42
CA GLU A 126 -9.25 4.90 6.11
C GLU A 126 -8.65 5.37 4.79
N LEU A 127 -7.37 5.06 4.53
CA LEU A 127 -6.72 5.41 3.28
C LEU A 127 -7.37 4.71 2.07
N PHE A 128 -7.76 3.44 2.20
CA PHE A 128 -8.52 2.73 1.18
C PHE A 128 -9.88 3.38 0.94
N LEU A 129 -10.64 3.65 2.02
CA LEU A 129 -11.96 4.28 1.93
C LEU A 129 -11.89 5.68 1.28
N GLU A 130 -10.93 6.51 1.70
CA GLU A 130 -10.74 7.85 1.17
C GLU A 130 -10.38 7.80 -0.33
N THR A 131 -9.47 6.91 -0.70
CA THR A 131 -9.04 6.75 -2.10
C THR A 131 -10.16 6.22 -2.98
N THR A 132 -10.95 5.25 -2.49
CA THR A 132 -12.15 4.76 -3.19
C THR A 132 -13.14 5.91 -3.41
N PHE A 133 -13.43 6.70 -2.38
CA PHE A 133 -14.33 7.84 -2.50
C PHE A 133 -13.83 8.87 -3.51
N GLN A 134 -12.53 9.20 -3.49
CA GLN A 134 -11.92 10.10 -4.47
C GLN A 134 -12.06 9.57 -5.91
N THR A 135 -11.91 8.26 -6.09
CA THR A 135 -12.03 7.58 -7.38
C THR A 135 -13.47 7.61 -7.89
N GLU A 136 -14.45 7.32 -7.02
CA GLU A 136 -15.88 7.40 -7.33
C GLU A 136 -16.31 8.83 -7.68
N MET A 137 -15.77 9.84 -6.99
CA MET A 137 -16.01 11.25 -7.35
C MET A 137 -15.45 11.58 -8.73
N GLY A 138 -14.27 11.06 -9.09
CA GLY A 138 -13.71 11.21 -10.43
C GLY A 138 -14.57 10.54 -11.50
N GLN A 139 -15.04 9.32 -11.23
CA GLN A 139 -15.95 8.58 -12.11
C GLN A 139 -17.29 9.32 -12.29
N LEU A 140 -17.87 9.86 -11.21
CA LEU A 140 -19.09 10.66 -11.27
C LEU A 140 -18.92 11.84 -12.23
N ILE A 141 -17.85 12.62 -12.06
CA ILE A 141 -17.58 13.79 -12.91
C ILE A 141 -17.42 13.37 -14.37
N ASP A 142 -16.76 12.25 -14.65
CA ASP A 142 -16.57 11.71 -15.99
C ASP A 142 -17.91 11.39 -16.66
N LEU A 143 -18.75 10.60 -15.98
CA LEU A 143 -20.06 10.15 -16.48
C LEU A 143 -21.02 11.32 -16.76
N ILE A 144 -21.09 12.31 -15.87
CA ILE A 144 -21.98 13.47 -16.08
C ILE A 144 -21.44 14.46 -17.12
N THR A 145 -20.13 14.40 -17.41
CA THR A 145 -19.51 15.26 -18.41
C THR A 145 -19.77 14.72 -19.82
N ALA A 146 -19.75 13.40 -20.01
CA ALA A 146 -19.93 12.74 -21.31
C ALA A 146 -20.97 11.59 -21.26
N PRO A 147 -22.28 11.90 -21.13
CA PRO A 147 -23.32 10.87 -21.20
C PRO A 147 -23.36 10.18 -22.58
N GLU A 148 -23.61 8.87 -22.62
CA GLU A 148 -23.38 8.01 -23.80
C GLU A 148 -24.29 8.30 -25.03
N ASP A 149 -25.35 9.11 -24.88
CA ASP A 149 -26.30 9.42 -25.96
C ASP A 149 -26.59 10.92 -26.14
N GLU A 150 -25.98 11.80 -25.34
CA GLU A 150 -26.23 13.24 -25.37
C GLU A 150 -24.91 14.02 -25.50
N VAL A 151 -24.57 14.39 -26.74
CA VAL A 151 -23.33 15.13 -27.02
C VAL A 151 -23.51 16.61 -26.71
N ASP A 152 -22.95 17.05 -25.57
CA ASP A 152 -22.84 18.46 -25.19
C ASP A 152 -21.38 18.85 -24.90
N LEU A 153 -20.68 19.28 -25.95
CA LEU A 153 -19.27 19.69 -25.85
C LEU A 153 -19.07 20.97 -25.03
N SER A 154 -20.12 21.73 -24.73
CA SER A 154 -20.02 22.91 -23.84
C SER A 154 -19.69 22.52 -22.41
N LYS A 155 -20.01 21.27 -22.02
CA LYS A 155 -19.61 20.70 -20.73
C LYS A 155 -18.11 20.44 -20.67
N PHE A 156 -17.38 20.39 -21.78
CA PHE A 156 -15.97 20.02 -21.79
C PHE A 156 -15.10 21.23 -21.48
N SER A 157 -14.12 21.03 -20.61
CA SER A 157 -13.10 22.03 -20.34
C SER A 157 -11.82 21.37 -19.86
N LEU A 158 -10.68 22.03 -20.07
CA LEU A 158 -9.40 21.54 -19.55
C LEU A 158 -9.44 21.40 -18.02
N LYS A 159 -10.14 22.30 -17.32
CA LYS A 159 -10.33 22.21 -15.87
C LYS A 159 -11.06 20.94 -15.45
N LYS A 160 -12.16 20.58 -16.13
CA LYS A 160 -12.90 19.34 -15.83
C LYS A 160 -12.09 18.10 -16.20
N HIS A 161 -11.42 18.10 -17.34
CA HIS A 161 -10.52 17.02 -17.72
C HIS A 161 -9.44 16.78 -16.65
N SER A 162 -8.79 17.84 -16.14
CA SER A 162 -7.82 17.72 -15.04
C SER A 162 -8.44 17.13 -13.79
N LEU A 163 -9.64 17.57 -13.38
CA LEU A 163 -10.33 17.01 -12.21
C LEU A 163 -10.67 15.53 -12.40
N ILE A 164 -11.17 15.13 -13.57
CA ILE A 164 -11.43 13.72 -13.89
C ILE A 164 -10.14 12.92 -13.75
N VAL A 165 -9.06 13.31 -14.42
CA VAL A 165 -7.79 12.55 -14.37
C VAL A 165 -7.22 12.47 -12.95
N ILE A 166 -7.27 13.56 -12.17
CA ILE A 166 -6.77 13.58 -10.80
C ILE A 166 -7.58 12.63 -9.92
N TYR A 167 -8.89 12.79 -9.87
CA TYR A 167 -9.75 12.05 -8.96
C TYR A 167 -9.96 10.61 -9.41
N LYS A 168 -10.25 10.40 -10.71
CA LYS A 168 -10.49 9.07 -11.27
C LYS A 168 -9.21 8.25 -11.28
N THR A 169 -8.04 8.83 -11.54
CA THR A 169 -6.84 8.02 -11.79
C THR A 169 -5.67 8.28 -10.86
N ALA A 170 -5.37 9.54 -10.53
CA ALA A 170 -4.11 9.85 -9.85
C ALA A 170 -4.04 9.31 -8.41
N TYR A 171 -5.13 9.42 -7.65
CA TYR A 171 -5.17 9.01 -6.25
C TYR A 171 -4.93 7.51 -6.09
N TYR A 172 -5.79 6.70 -6.69
CA TYR A 172 -5.62 5.26 -6.56
C TYR A 172 -4.34 4.81 -7.24
N SER A 173 -3.95 5.30 -8.43
CA SER A 173 -2.79 4.76 -9.15
C SER A 173 -1.43 5.15 -8.57
N PHE A 174 -1.28 6.34 -7.98
CA PHE A 174 0.02 6.89 -7.58
C PHE A 174 0.11 7.27 -6.11
N TYR A 175 -0.94 7.88 -5.54
CA TYR A 175 -0.92 8.28 -4.14
C TYR A 175 -1.02 7.08 -3.20
N LEU A 176 -2.01 6.21 -3.42
CA LEU A 176 -2.30 5.08 -2.54
C LEU A 176 -1.11 4.12 -2.34
N PRO A 177 -0.36 3.65 -3.37
CA PRO A 177 0.79 2.77 -3.17
C PRO A 177 1.85 3.38 -2.26
N VAL A 178 2.15 4.67 -2.48
CA VAL A 178 3.19 5.39 -1.75
C VAL A 178 2.73 5.65 -0.33
N ALA A 179 1.50 6.12 -0.15
CA ALA A 179 0.91 6.36 1.15
C ALA A 179 0.87 5.08 1.99
N LEU A 180 0.40 3.95 1.43
CA LEU A 180 0.38 2.65 2.12
C LEU A 180 1.75 2.25 2.62
N ALA A 181 2.76 2.33 1.75
CA ALA A 181 4.11 1.90 2.09
C ALA A 181 4.75 2.84 3.14
N MET A 182 4.47 4.15 3.07
CA MET A 182 4.88 5.12 4.10
C MET A 182 4.18 4.86 5.44
N TYR A 183 2.88 4.58 5.47
CA TYR A 183 2.15 4.25 6.71
C TYR A 183 2.74 3.00 7.37
N ILE A 184 3.01 1.95 6.60
CA ILE A 184 3.61 0.72 7.13
C ILE A 184 4.99 0.99 7.76
N SER A 185 5.86 1.74 7.08
CA SER A 185 7.20 2.05 7.61
C SER A 185 7.20 3.02 8.78
N LYS A 186 6.36 4.04 8.74
CA LYS A 186 6.23 4.99 9.85
C LYS A 186 5.69 4.30 11.09
N THR A 187 4.71 3.43 10.94
CA THR A 187 4.09 2.77 12.09
C THR A 187 5.04 1.79 12.75
N THR A 188 5.84 1.06 11.98
CA THR A 188 6.90 0.20 12.56
C THR A 188 7.97 1.00 13.32
N PHE A 189 8.28 2.22 12.89
CA PHE A 189 9.15 3.12 13.66
C PHE A 189 8.48 3.69 14.90
N LEU A 190 7.22 4.11 14.80
CA LEU A 190 6.44 4.67 15.92
C LEU A 190 6.07 3.61 16.96
N ASP A 191 5.94 2.33 16.60
CA ASP A 191 5.70 1.24 17.53
C ASP A 191 6.85 1.12 18.56
N PHE A 192 8.08 1.37 18.10
CA PHE A 192 9.25 1.45 18.95
C PHE A 192 9.41 2.82 19.63
N SER A 193 9.28 3.91 18.87
CA SER A 193 9.77 5.24 19.26
C SER A 193 8.70 6.21 19.78
N GLY A 194 7.42 5.90 19.55
CA GLY A 194 6.27 6.73 19.87
C GLY A 194 5.74 6.48 21.29
N THR A 195 5.16 7.52 21.87
CA THR A 195 4.44 7.43 23.15
C THR A 195 3.04 6.84 22.95
N PRO A 196 2.45 6.16 23.96
CA PRO A 196 1.11 5.63 23.83
C PRO A 196 0.03 6.65 23.44
N GLU A 197 0.21 7.90 23.84
CA GLU A 197 -0.65 9.02 23.47
C GLU A 197 -0.54 9.38 21.98
N GLN A 198 0.63 9.22 21.38
CA GLN A 198 0.87 9.48 19.95
C GLN A 198 0.34 8.35 19.06
N ILE A 199 0.50 7.09 19.48
CA ILE A 199 0.12 5.93 18.68
C ILE A 199 -1.26 5.36 19.07
N GLY A 200 -1.88 5.88 20.12
CA GLY A 200 -3.18 5.42 20.63
C GLY A 200 -3.16 4.06 21.33
N LYS A 201 -1.98 3.50 21.61
CA LYS A 201 -1.79 2.17 22.23
C LYS A 201 -0.36 1.96 22.73
N ILE A 202 -0.06 0.81 23.32
CA ILE A 202 1.32 0.41 23.64
C ILE A 202 1.89 -0.37 22.44
N GLY A 203 3.07 -0.01 21.96
CA GLY A 203 3.75 -0.73 20.87
C GLY A 203 4.26 -2.09 21.32
N THR A 204 4.10 -3.12 20.49
CA THR A 204 4.37 -4.52 20.86
C THR A 204 5.20 -5.29 19.83
N ASP A 205 5.69 -4.66 18.76
CA ASP A 205 6.39 -5.34 17.66
C ASP A 205 7.58 -6.17 18.15
N ILE A 206 8.32 -5.67 19.16
CA ILE A 206 9.45 -6.37 19.78
C ILE A 206 8.98 -7.63 20.51
N LEU A 207 7.90 -7.53 21.29
CA LEU A 207 7.36 -8.62 22.11
C LEU A 207 6.72 -9.72 21.24
N ASP A 208 6.07 -9.31 20.15
CA ASP A 208 5.33 -10.19 19.23
C ASP A 208 6.22 -10.83 18.16
N ASN A 209 7.53 -10.61 18.24
CA ASN A 209 8.52 -11.11 17.29
C ASN A 209 8.26 -10.66 15.84
N LYS A 210 7.76 -9.44 15.65
CA LYS A 210 7.45 -8.95 14.31
C LYS A 210 8.71 -8.65 13.51
N CYS A 211 8.67 -8.94 12.22
CA CYS A 211 9.72 -8.57 11.27
C CYS A 211 9.60 -7.08 10.89
N SER A 212 9.70 -6.19 11.87
CA SER A 212 9.50 -4.74 11.68
C SER A 212 10.68 -4.08 10.95
N TRP A 213 10.47 -2.87 10.43
CA TRP A 213 11.55 -2.05 9.88
C TRP A 213 12.65 -1.80 10.93
N CYS A 214 12.28 -1.61 12.20
CA CYS A 214 13.21 -1.36 13.30
C CYS A 214 14.22 -2.50 13.50
N VAL A 215 13.75 -3.75 13.60
CA VAL A 215 14.65 -4.89 13.83
C VAL A 215 15.50 -5.18 12.59
N ASN A 216 14.95 -5.07 11.37
CA ASN A 216 15.73 -5.26 10.14
C ASN A 216 16.82 -4.19 9.98
N THR A 217 16.50 -2.93 10.26
CA THR A 217 17.47 -1.83 10.25
C THR A 217 18.55 -2.02 11.30
N ALA A 218 18.18 -2.48 12.50
CA ALA A 218 19.14 -2.80 13.55
C ALA A 218 20.05 -3.97 13.15
N LEU A 219 19.51 -5.04 12.58
CA LEU A 219 20.28 -6.21 12.15
C LEU A 219 21.32 -5.86 11.07
N ALA A 220 21.01 -4.91 10.19
CA ALA A 220 21.94 -4.43 9.16
C ALA A 220 23.07 -3.55 9.73
N ALA A 221 22.90 -2.97 10.91
CA ALA A 221 23.82 -1.99 11.51
C ALA A 221 24.56 -2.51 12.75
N CYS A 222 24.02 -3.52 13.42
CA CYS A 222 24.48 -3.94 14.73
C CYS A 222 25.85 -4.64 14.69
N THR A 223 26.60 -4.51 15.79
CA THR A 223 27.81 -5.30 16.05
C THR A 223 27.47 -6.76 16.34
N PRO A 224 28.42 -7.71 16.23
CA PRO A 224 28.19 -9.11 16.58
C PRO A 224 27.68 -9.32 18.03
N LYS A 225 28.07 -8.44 18.96
CA LYS A 225 27.58 -8.47 20.35
C LYS A 225 26.12 -8.02 20.43
N GLN A 226 25.78 -6.90 19.78
CA GLN A 226 24.40 -6.42 19.70
C GLN A 226 23.49 -7.42 18.97
N ARG A 227 24.00 -8.10 17.93
CA ARG A 227 23.27 -9.17 17.24
C ARG A 227 22.82 -10.27 18.19
N ARG A 228 23.71 -10.76 19.06
CA ARG A 228 23.36 -11.76 20.08
C ARG A 228 22.28 -11.26 21.04
N VAL A 229 22.34 -9.98 21.43
CA VAL A 229 21.30 -9.37 22.27
C VAL A 229 19.95 -9.39 21.54
N LEU A 230 19.91 -9.04 20.25
CA LEU A 230 18.67 -9.11 19.46
C LEU A 230 18.15 -10.56 19.37
N ASP A 231 19.02 -11.52 19.05
CA ASP A 231 18.64 -12.95 18.91
C ASP A 231 18.11 -13.55 20.22
N GLU A 232 18.66 -13.15 21.38
CA GLU A 232 18.25 -13.67 22.69
C GLU A 232 16.95 -13.04 23.23
N ASN A 233 16.68 -11.78 22.86
CA ASN A 233 15.66 -10.95 23.54
C ASN A 233 14.45 -10.57 22.65
N HIS A 234 14.60 -10.52 21.32
CA HIS A 234 13.48 -10.21 20.43
C HIS A 234 12.43 -11.33 20.44
N GLY A 235 11.14 -10.99 20.51
CA GLY A 235 10.06 -11.96 20.57
C GLY A 235 9.87 -12.64 21.93
N ARG A 236 10.36 -12.02 23.01
CA ARG A 236 10.14 -12.49 24.39
C ARG A 236 9.10 -11.59 25.07
N LYS A 237 8.06 -12.19 25.66
CA LYS A 237 7.03 -11.50 26.46
C LYS A 237 7.56 -11.11 27.84
N ASP A 238 8.68 -10.40 27.86
CA ASP A 238 9.40 -9.98 29.05
C ASP A 238 9.88 -8.54 28.87
N SER A 239 9.58 -7.68 29.84
CA SER A 239 9.85 -6.24 29.75
C SER A 239 11.36 -5.93 29.78
N GLU A 240 12.18 -6.78 30.41
CA GLU A 240 13.63 -6.59 30.46
C GLU A 240 14.26 -6.99 29.11
N CYS A 241 13.78 -8.06 28.48
CA CYS A 241 14.13 -8.41 27.10
C CYS A 241 13.77 -7.27 26.14
N GLU A 242 12.56 -6.71 26.24
CA GLU A 242 12.13 -5.57 25.42
C GLU A 242 13.05 -4.36 25.62
N ARG A 243 13.37 -4.03 26.87
CA ARG A 243 14.28 -2.93 27.24
C ARG A 243 15.65 -3.12 26.59
N ARG A 244 16.23 -4.32 26.65
CA ARG A 244 17.53 -4.64 26.02
C ARG A 244 17.51 -4.49 24.50
N VAL A 245 16.41 -4.86 23.84
CA VAL A 245 16.24 -4.63 22.40
C VAL A 245 16.17 -3.13 22.10
N LYS A 246 15.39 -2.36 22.87
CA LYS A 246 15.30 -0.89 22.73
C LYS A 246 16.64 -0.20 22.94
N GLU A 247 17.47 -0.67 23.88
CA GLU A 247 18.84 -0.17 24.07
C GLU A 247 19.72 -0.39 22.83
N VAL A 248 19.60 -1.55 22.17
CA VAL A 248 20.30 -1.79 20.90
C VAL A 248 19.80 -0.83 19.82
N PHE A 249 18.49 -0.60 19.74
CA PHE A 249 17.90 0.31 18.75
C PHE A 249 18.34 1.78 18.92
N GLU A 250 18.51 2.24 20.16
CA GLU A 250 18.99 3.59 20.48
C GLU A 250 20.53 3.70 20.52
N SER A 251 21.27 2.59 20.39
CA SER A 251 22.73 2.61 20.48
C SER A 251 23.37 3.45 19.35
N PRO A 252 24.54 4.08 19.56
CA PRO A 252 25.17 4.94 18.54
C PRO A 252 25.49 4.23 17.22
N GLU A 253 25.72 2.92 17.24
CA GLU A 253 25.98 2.13 16.02
C GLU A 253 24.71 1.92 15.18
N VAL A 254 23.57 1.73 15.86
CA VAL A 254 22.28 1.48 15.23
C VAL A 254 21.52 2.78 14.99
N ASP A 255 21.29 3.60 16.02
CA ASP A 255 20.63 4.90 15.99
C ASP A 255 19.42 4.93 15.04
N LEU A 256 18.37 4.20 15.41
CA LEU A 256 17.17 4.09 14.58
C LEU A 256 16.51 5.45 14.33
N ARG A 257 16.60 6.42 15.26
CA ARG A 257 16.01 7.75 15.09
C ARG A 257 16.69 8.52 13.97
N LYS A 258 18.02 8.55 13.98
CA LYS A 258 18.79 9.18 12.90
C LYS A 258 18.58 8.48 11.58
N ARG A 259 18.61 7.14 11.57
CA ARG A 259 18.39 6.36 10.33
C ARG A 259 16.99 6.57 9.78
N TYR A 260 15.96 6.61 10.63
CA TYR A 260 14.59 6.89 10.20
C TYR A 260 14.47 8.31 9.64
N GLY A 261 15.06 9.31 10.29
CA GLY A 261 15.07 10.69 9.77
C GLY A 261 15.75 10.80 8.41
N MET A 262 16.92 10.17 8.23
CA MET A 262 17.61 10.11 6.95
C MET A 262 16.81 9.35 5.89
N TYR A 263 16.15 8.27 6.29
CA TYR A 263 15.30 7.47 5.42
C TYR A 263 14.08 8.27 4.95
N GLU A 264 13.36 8.94 5.86
CA GLU A 264 12.21 9.78 5.55
C GLU A 264 12.60 10.95 4.63
N GLU A 265 13.73 11.62 4.90
CA GLU A 265 14.26 12.67 4.02
C GLU A 265 14.67 12.15 2.65
N LYS A 266 15.33 10.99 2.60
CA LYS A 266 15.74 10.37 1.33
C LYS A 266 14.53 10.02 0.48
N VAL A 267 13.55 9.30 1.05
CA VAL A 267 12.35 8.90 0.32
C VAL A 267 11.55 10.12 -0.12
N TYR A 268 11.41 11.13 0.74
CA TYR A 268 10.78 12.39 0.35
C TYR A 268 11.54 13.07 -0.80
N GLY A 269 12.87 13.14 -0.74
CA GLY A 269 13.70 13.71 -1.79
C GLY A 269 13.59 12.98 -3.13
N GLU A 270 13.60 11.64 -3.12
CA GLU A 270 13.38 10.81 -4.30
C GLU A 270 11.98 11.03 -4.89
N LEU A 271 10.95 11.12 -4.05
CA LEU A 271 9.59 11.44 -4.46
C LEU A 271 9.49 12.84 -5.07
N VAL A 272 10.10 13.85 -4.46
CA VAL A 272 10.16 15.22 -5.02
C VAL A 272 10.91 15.26 -6.35
N ALA A 273 12.00 14.50 -6.50
CA ALA A 273 12.74 14.41 -7.75
C ALA A 273 11.89 13.79 -8.87
N MET A 274 11.22 12.67 -8.59
CA MET A 274 10.29 12.03 -9.53
C MET A 274 9.13 12.97 -9.91
N ILE A 275 8.60 13.73 -8.95
CA ILE A 275 7.61 14.78 -9.23
C ILE A 275 8.21 15.85 -10.13
N GLY A 276 9.46 16.25 -9.90
CA GLY A 276 10.18 17.23 -10.72
C GLY A 276 10.37 16.83 -12.18
N GLU A 277 10.42 15.53 -12.48
CA GLU A 277 10.54 15.00 -13.85
C GLU A 277 9.23 15.08 -14.65
N ILE A 278 8.09 15.33 -14.00
CA ILE A 278 6.80 15.48 -14.68
C ILE A 278 6.89 16.69 -15.63
N LEU A 279 6.68 16.45 -16.92
CA LEU A 279 6.71 17.48 -17.95
C LEU A 279 5.47 18.38 -17.84
N GLU A 280 5.69 19.62 -17.41
CA GLU A 280 4.70 20.68 -17.50
C GLU A 280 4.96 21.54 -18.73
N VAL A 281 3.97 21.65 -19.60
CA VAL A 281 4.06 22.51 -20.79
C VAL A 281 3.05 23.65 -20.63
N GLU A 282 3.56 24.88 -20.62
CA GLU A 282 2.76 26.08 -20.52
C GLU A 282 1.77 26.17 -21.69
N GLY A 283 0.50 26.47 -21.40
CA GLY A 283 -0.58 26.49 -22.39
C GLY A 283 -1.10 25.11 -22.85
N LYS A 284 -0.56 23.99 -22.33
CA LYS A 284 -1.10 22.64 -22.58
C LYS A 284 -1.59 21.98 -21.28
N SER A 285 -2.66 21.21 -21.38
CA SER A 285 -3.19 20.39 -20.28
C SER A 285 -2.25 19.21 -20.01
N THR A 286 -1.17 19.47 -19.28
CA THR A 286 -0.21 18.49 -18.78
C THR A 286 -0.47 18.21 -17.30
N LEU A 287 -0.02 17.05 -16.84
CA LEU A 287 -0.09 16.65 -15.44
C LEU A 287 0.70 17.65 -14.59
N LYS A 288 0.08 18.21 -13.55
CA LYS A 288 0.70 19.24 -12.71
C LYS A 288 1.43 18.62 -11.54
N ARG A 289 2.69 19.01 -11.33
CA ARG A 289 3.55 18.61 -10.21
C ARG A 289 2.92 18.93 -8.86
N GLU A 290 2.23 20.06 -8.80
CA GLU A 290 1.53 20.55 -7.60
C GLU A 290 0.54 19.52 -7.03
N VAL A 291 -0.10 18.72 -7.90
CA VAL A 291 -1.03 17.66 -7.48
C VAL A 291 -0.30 16.62 -6.61
N PHE A 292 0.86 16.14 -7.07
CA PHE A 292 1.65 15.14 -6.34
C PHE A 292 2.31 15.71 -5.11
N LYS A 293 2.78 16.96 -5.20
CA LYS A 293 3.39 17.66 -4.06
C LYS A 293 2.38 17.86 -2.93
N SER A 294 1.16 18.25 -3.26
CA SER A 294 0.06 18.39 -2.29
C SER A 294 -0.25 17.09 -1.54
N PHE A 295 -0.11 15.93 -2.19
CA PHE A 295 -0.23 14.64 -1.51
C PHE A 295 0.94 14.31 -0.60
N LEU A 296 2.16 14.53 -1.10
CA LEU A 296 3.37 14.25 -0.35
C LEU A 296 3.45 15.09 0.93
N ASP A 297 3.07 16.37 0.85
CA ASP A 297 3.06 17.32 1.97
C ASP A 297 2.09 16.91 3.09
N LYS A 298 1.04 16.12 2.79
CA LYS A 298 0.09 15.61 3.80
C LYS A 298 0.63 14.43 4.61
N ILE A 299 1.69 13.77 4.13
CA ILE A 299 2.24 12.56 4.73
C ILE A 299 3.59 12.84 5.40
N TYR A 300 4.45 13.65 4.76
CA TYR A 300 5.81 13.94 5.21
C TYR A 300 5.84 14.62 6.60
N LYS A 301 6.67 14.11 7.53
CA LYS A 301 6.86 14.65 8.89
C LYS A 301 5.59 14.74 9.74
N ARG A 302 4.51 14.05 9.35
CA ARG A 302 3.29 14.01 10.14
C ARG A 302 3.57 13.31 11.47
N THR A 303 3.14 13.88 12.59
CA THR A 303 3.42 13.33 13.94
C THR A 303 2.32 12.41 14.48
N LYS A 304 1.19 12.31 13.76
CA LYS A 304 0.06 11.40 13.97
C LYS A 304 -0.38 10.87 12.61
#